data_AF-A0A2E6BR03-F1
#
_entry.id   AF-A0A2E6BR03-F1
#
_cell.length_a   1.000
_cell.length_b   1.000
_cell.length_c   1.000
_cell.angle_alpha   90.00
_cell.angle_beta   90.00
_cell.angle_gamma   90.00
#
_symmetry.space_group_name_H-M   'P 1'
#
loop_
_entity.id
_entity.type
_entity.pdbx_description
1 polymer ?
#
loop_
_entity_poly.entity_id
_entity_poly.type
_entity_poly.pdbx_seq_one_letter_code
_entity_poly.pdbx_strand_id
1 'polypeptide(L)'
;MSPENISQLEKSQPQFETLADQLEAARLAPAGTPETTGATPLNHQAAYPQQRFILSELQQMLDANEAENIPAEVVEYIKNTFEARFNGRSVANYENYFSALHSREEFADDGLLQEAIDRAEVGQATPAELMIIRSVLGIRSVELACLTHPYGTRLRPHLETMRNHVMKNVELMGGEYFQEPETRYRVKACVGEFGVQGDCSKGLLMTRKRTLGVLPDGTVIRERSSFVLRTDDPSIIPAEVIAQLNQLDMQAPDWQDKAVEVGQLDKIVQALLEDDLFDLAIPISTTIYAYNQETTTLIEERDEQLRQERRNELEDELQTSYPHLHAALQEARQKRAHPDLPHATDIDGMLYVNRYDS
;
A
#
# COMPACT_ATOMS: atom_id res chain seq x y z
N MET A 1 -7.67 18.22 22.23
CA MET A 1 -6.31 17.97 22.75
C MET A 1 -5.73 19.29 23.25
N SER A 2 -4.90 19.29 24.30
CA SER A 2 -4.26 20.52 24.80
C SER A 2 -3.08 20.92 23.90
N PRO A 3 -2.71 22.22 23.84
CA PRO A 3 -1.56 22.74 23.09
C PRO A 3 -0.22 22.06 23.41
N GLU A 4 -0.15 21.30 24.50
CA GLU A 4 1.05 20.60 24.98
C GLU A 4 1.42 19.37 24.13
N ASN A 5 0.48 18.80 23.36
CA ASN A 5 0.79 17.68 22.47
C ASN A 5 1.51 18.11 21.18
N ILE A 6 1.41 19.39 20.78
CA ILE A 6 2.18 19.97 19.68
C ILE A 6 3.65 20.15 20.09
N SER A 7 3.92 20.38 21.38
CA SER A 7 5.27 20.62 21.93
C SER A 7 6.17 19.37 21.98
N GLN A 8 5.61 18.17 21.84
CA GLN A 8 6.43 16.94 21.82
C GLN A 8 6.99 16.61 20.42
N LEU A 9 6.47 17.24 19.35
CA LEU A 9 7.05 17.19 18.01
C LEU A 9 8.31 18.08 17.85
N GLU A 10 8.60 18.95 18.82
CA GLU A 10 9.74 19.89 18.79
C GLU A 10 11.04 19.32 19.38
N LYS A 11 11.08 18.04 19.78
CA LYS A 11 12.23 17.43 20.46
C LYS A 11 13.00 16.43 19.60
N SER A 12 13.48 16.90 18.45
CA SER A 12 14.72 16.40 17.84
C SER A 12 15.31 17.49 16.92
N GLN A 13 16.62 17.67 17.02
CA GLN A 13 17.39 18.89 16.75
C GLN A 13 17.48 19.35 15.28
N PRO A 14 17.78 20.64 15.05
CA PRO A 14 17.29 21.40 13.91
C PRO A 14 18.32 21.45 12.77
N GLN A 15 17.90 21.05 11.57
CA GLN A 15 18.48 21.65 10.36
C GLN A 15 17.76 22.95 9.96
N PHE A 16 16.54 23.17 10.45
CA PHE A 16 15.69 24.29 10.06
C PHE A 16 15.10 24.98 11.30
N GLU A 17 15.07 26.32 11.30
CA GLU A 17 14.53 27.13 12.40
C GLU A 17 13.01 27.26 12.32
N THR A 18 12.43 27.11 11.12
CA THR A 18 10.99 27.23 10.87
C THR A 18 10.48 26.18 9.88
N LEU A 19 9.16 25.93 9.89
CA LEU A 19 8.49 25.11 8.87
C LEU A 19 8.68 25.68 7.45
N ALA A 20 8.72 27.01 7.32
CA ALA A 20 8.95 27.68 6.05
C ALA A 20 10.34 27.34 5.48
N ASP A 21 11.39 27.41 6.30
CA ASP A 21 12.75 27.04 5.88
C ASP A 21 12.83 25.57 5.47
N GLN A 22 12.12 24.71 6.20
CA GLN A 22 12.06 23.28 5.91
C GLN A 22 11.35 23.00 4.58
N LEU A 23 10.23 23.67 4.30
CA LEU A 23 9.48 23.53 3.05
C LEU A 23 10.28 24.04 1.84
N GLU A 24 10.98 25.18 1.97
CA GLU A 24 11.84 25.72 0.92
C GLU A 24 13.01 24.77 0.62
N ALA A 25 13.67 24.23 1.64
CA ALA A 25 14.73 23.24 1.45
C ALA A 25 14.20 21.94 0.82
N ALA A 26 13.04 21.47 1.27
CA ALA A 26 12.37 20.28 0.75
C ALA A 26 12.00 20.44 -0.73
N ARG A 27 11.51 21.62 -1.14
CA ARG A 27 11.17 21.94 -2.53
C ARG A 27 12.36 21.85 -3.48
N LEU A 28 13.56 22.19 -3.01
CA LEU A 28 14.79 22.15 -3.80
C LEU A 28 15.45 20.77 -3.82
N ALA A 29 14.95 19.82 -3.02
CA ALA A 29 15.51 18.49 -2.94
C ALA A 29 15.27 17.69 -4.24
N PRO A 30 16.11 16.69 -4.54
CA PRO A 30 15.92 15.84 -5.71
C PRO A 30 14.58 15.10 -5.66
N ALA A 31 13.87 15.10 -6.79
CA ALA A 31 12.59 14.41 -6.95
C ALA A 31 12.52 13.70 -8.31
N GLY A 32 11.69 12.66 -8.36
CA GLY A 32 11.23 12.10 -9.64
C GLY A 32 10.01 12.86 -10.17
N THR A 33 9.58 12.54 -11.38
CA THR A 33 8.27 13.00 -11.90
C THR A 33 7.27 11.84 -11.88
N PRO A 34 5.95 12.10 -11.86
CA PRO A 34 4.93 11.05 -11.90
C PRO A 34 5.10 10.03 -13.04
N GLU A 35 5.67 10.44 -14.17
CA GLU A 35 5.92 9.60 -15.35
C GLU A 35 7.14 8.67 -15.19
N THR A 36 7.98 8.92 -14.19
CA THR A 36 9.28 8.26 -14.01
C THR A 36 9.40 7.56 -12.66
N THR A 37 9.84 8.29 -11.63
CA THR A 37 10.16 7.77 -10.29
C THR A 37 9.53 8.62 -9.17
N GLY A 38 8.59 9.49 -9.51
CA GLY A 38 7.87 10.34 -8.56
C GLY A 38 6.84 9.55 -7.76
N ALA A 39 6.23 10.21 -6.76
CA ALA A 39 5.14 9.62 -6.01
C ALA A 39 3.85 9.61 -6.84
N THR A 40 3.01 8.61 -6.59
CA THR A 40 1.61 8.62 -7.04
C THR A 40 0.90 9.81 -6.38
N PRO A 41 0.12 10.62 -7.13
CA PRO A 41 -0.56 11.80 -6.60
C PRO A 41 -1.42 11.51 -5.36
N LEU A 42 -1.46 12.45 -4.40
CA LEU A 42 -2.36 12.33 -3.24
C LEU A 42 -3.83 12.46 -3.64
N ASN A 43 -4.12 13.21 -4.71
CA ASN A 43 -5.47 13.44 -5.20
C ASN A 43 -5.62 12.88 -6.62
N HIS A 44 -5.96 11.59 -6.71
CA HIS A 44 -6.13 10.91 -7.99
C HIS A 44 -7.20 11.56 -8.90
N GLN A 45 -8.19 12.26 -8.32
CA GLN A 45 -9.21 12.97 -9.09
C GLN A 45 -8.63 14.22 -9.76
N ALA A 46 -7.85 15.01 -9.02
CA ALA A 46 -7.15 16.17 -9.56
C ALA A 46 -6.14 15.78 -10.64
N ALA A 47 -5.46 14.64 -10.48
CA ALA A 47 -4.45 14.14 -11.41
C ALA A 47 -5.00 13.18 -12.48
N TYR A 48 -6.32 12.98 -12.59
CA TYR A 48 -6.91 11.92 -13.42
C TYR A 48 -6.44 11.93 -14.89
N PRO A 49 -6.39 13.07 -15.61
CA PRO A 49 -5.91 13.10 -16.99
C PRO A 49 -4.44 12.65 -17.13
N GLN A 50 -3.58 13.08 -16.21
CA GLN A 50 -2.17 12.69 -16.18
C GLN A 50 -2.02 11.19 -15.88
N GLN A 51 -2.75 10.68 -14.89
CA GLN A 51 -2.71 9.27 -14.50
C GLN A 51 -3.20 8.36 -15.63
N ARG A 52 -4.24 8.77 -16.37
CA ARG A 52 -4.72 8.06 -17.56
C ARG A 52 -3.68 8.04 -18.68
N PHE A 53 -2.98 9.15 -18.90
CA PHE A 53 -1.90 9.22 -19.88
C PHE A 53 -0.76 8.26 -19.53
N ILE A 54 -0.25 8.34 -18.29
CA ILE A 54 0.81 7.45 -17.79
C ILE A 54 0.40 5.98 -17.91
N LEU A 55 -0.82 5.63 -17.49
CA LEU A 55 -1.33 4.27 -17.59
C LEU A 55 -1.30 3.77 -19.05
N SER A 56 -1.69 4.61 -20.00
CA SER A 56 -1.69 4.24 -21.42
C SER A 56 -0.29 4.04 -22.00
N GLU A 57 0.69 4.85 -21.60
CA GLU A 57 2.09 4.66 -22.00
C GLU A 57 2.65 3.35 -21.42
N LEU A 58 2.38 3.08 -20.13
CA LEU A 58 2.84 1.84 -19.50
C LEU A 58 2.16 0.60 -20.08
N GLN A 59 0.89 0.69 -20.48
CA GLN A 59 0.18 -0.40 -21.15
C GLN A 59 0.80 -0.69 -22.52
N GLN A 60 1.12 0.34 -23.30
CA GLN A 60 1.84 0.17 -24.58
C GLN A 60 3.19 -0.51 -24.37
N MET A 61 3.91 -0.17 -23.30
CA MET A 61 5.17 -0.83 -22.96
C MET A 61 4.99 -2.30 -22.57
N LEU A 62 3.93 -2.64 -21.84
CA LEU A 62 3.60 -4.02 -21.50
C LEU A 62 3.34 -4.86 -22.74
N ASP A 63 2.57 -4.33 -23.68
CA ASP A 63 2.21 -5.03 -24.91
C ASP A 63 3.39 -5.14 -25.89
N ALA A 64 4.35 -4.21 -25.85
CA ALA A 64 5.54 -4.23 -26.70
C ALA A 64 6.68 -5.12 -26.18
N ASN A 65 6.71 -5.43 -24.88
CA ASN A 65 7.81 -6.16 -24.22
C ASN A 65 7.41 -7.54 -23.71
N GLU A 66 6.48 -8.23 -24.39
CA GLU A 66 6.23 -9.64 -24.07
C GLU A 66 7.50 -10.46 -24.29
N ALA A 67 8.06 -11.01 -23.20
CA ALA A 67 9.23 -11.86 -23.32
C ALA A 67 8.82 -13.25 -23.80
N GLU A 68 9.44 -13.70 -24.90
CA GLU A 68 9.10 -14.96 -25.60
C GLU A 68 9.23 -16.23 -24.74
N ASN A 69 9.94 -16.14 -23.60
CA ASN A 69 10.25 -17.28 -22.74
C ASN A 69 9.48 -17.30 -21.41
N ILE A 70 8.45 -16.46 -21.24
CA ILE A 70 7.62 -16.43 -20.03
C ILE A 70 6.31 -17.23 -20.27
N PRO A 71 5.85 -18.06 -19.32
CA PRO A 71 4.57 -18.76 -19.44
C PRO A 71 3.40 -17.81 -19.72
N ALA A 72 2.47 -18.25 -20.59
CA ALA A 72 1.33 -17.43 -21.01
C ALA A 72 0.46 -17.00 -19.82
N GLU A 73 0.30 -17.87 -18.83
CA GLU A 73 -0.44 -17.59 -17.60
C GLU A 73 0.20 -16.47 -16.78
N VAL A 74 1.53 -16.39 -16.77
CA VAL A 74 2.27 -15.32 -16.08
C VAL A 74 2.15 -14.01 -16.83
N VAL A 75 2.25 -14.04 -18.17
CA VAL A 75 2.04 -12.85 -19.02
C VAL A 75 0.63 -12.30 -18.82
N GLU A 76 -0.38 -13.15 -18.90
CA GLU A 76 -1.77 -12.77 -18.70
C GLU A 76 -2.02 -12.25 -17.28
N TYR A 77 -1.45 -12.89 -16.25
CA TYR A 77 -1.54 -12.41 -14.88
C TYR A 77 -0.97 -11.00 -14.71
N ILE A 78 0.21 -10.73 -15.28
CA ILE A 78 0.84 -9.41 -15.21
C ILE A 78 -0.04 -8.37 -15.90
N LYS A 79 -0.54 -8.67 -17.11
CA LYS A 79 -1.44 -7.78 -17.86
C LYS A 79 -2.74 -7.48 -17.10
N ASN A 80 -3.42 -8.53 -16.62
CA ASN A 80 -4.72 -8.39 -15.95
C ASN A 80 -4.62 -7.65 -14.61
N THR A 81 -3.50 -7.83 -13.88
CA THR A 81 -3.33 -7.16 -12.58
C THR A 81 -2.69 -5.78 -12.68
N PHE A 82 -2.17 -5.40 -13.85
CA PHE A 82 -1.43 -4.16 -14.02
C PHE A 82 -2.28 -2.91 -13.73
N GLU A 83 -3.40 -2.75 -14.45
CA GLU A 83 -4.29 -1.60 -14.30
C GLU A 83 -4.88 -1.56 -12.88
N ALA A 84 -5.31 -2.71 -12.36
CA ALA A 84 -5.84 -2.82 -11.00
C ALA A 84 -4.81 -2.36 -9.95
N ARG A 85 -3.53 -2.71 -10.08
CA ARG A 85 -2.47 -2.26 -9.18
C ARG A 85 -2.20 -0.77 -9.33
N PHE A 86 -2.17 -0.26 -10.56
CA PHE A 86 -1.95 1.16 -10.82
C PHE A 86 -3.04 1.99 -10.14
N ASN A 87 -4.31 1.66 -10.39
CA ASN A 87 -5.46 2.33 -9.79
C ASN A 87 -5.52 2.13 -8.27
N GLY A 88 -5.23 0.92 -7.78
CA GLY A 88 -5.23 0.61 -6.36
C GLY A 88 -4.23 1.44 -5.55
N ARG A 89 -3.06 1.79 -6.12
CA ARG A 89 -2.12 2.72 -5.48
C ARG A 89 -2.70 4.13 -5.35
N SER A 90 -3.30 4.63 -6.43
CA SER A 90 -3.88 5.98 -6.46
C SER A 90 -5.06 6.11 -5.49
N VAL A 91 -5.89 5.06 -5.39
CA VAL A 91 -6.96 4.99 -4.38
C VAL A 91 -6.39 4.95 -2.97
N ALA A 92 -5.41 4.08 -2.71
CA ALA A 92 -4.80 3.98 -1.37
C ALA A 92 -4.15 5.29 -0.92
N ASN A 93 -3.42 5.99 -1.79
CA ASN A 93 -2.86 7.30 -1.44
C ASN A 93 -3.94 8.34 -1.14
N TYR A 94 -5.01 8.36 -1.94
CA TYR A 94 -6.15 9.26 -1.72
C TYR A 94 -6.88 8.97 -0.42
N GLU A 95 -7.14 7.70 -0.10
CA GLU A 95 -7.77 7.30 1.17
C GLU A 95 -6.91 7.69 2.38
N ASN A 96 -5.59 7.52 2.29
CA ASN A 96 -4.67 7.96 3.35
C ASN A 96 -4.70 9.48 3.54
N TYR A 97 -4.71 10.25 2.44
CA TYR A 97 -4.79 11.70 2.47
C TYR A 97 -6.13 12.19 3.04
N PHE A 98 -7.24 11.61 2.60
CA PHE A 98 -8.58 12.01 3.04
C PHE A 98 -8.90 11.59 4.48
N SER A 99 -8.28 10.50 4.96
CA SER A 99 -8.42 10.04 6.35
C SER A 99 -7.44 10.68 7.33
N ALA A 100 -6.66 11.68 6.89
CA ALA A 100 -5.71 12.41 7.72
C ALA A 100 -6.35 12.96 9.01
N LEU A 101 -5.54 13.16 10.05
CA LEU A 101 -6.02 13.70 11.32
C LEU A 101 -6.49 15.14 11.20
N HIS A 102 -5.86 15.91 10.32
CA HIS A 102 -6.18 17.30 10.03
C HIS A 102 -6.53 17.47 8.55
N SER A 103 -7.53 18.30 8.31
CA SER A 103 -7.95 18.71 6.98
C SER A 103 -7.00 19.75 6.39
N ARG A 104 -6.99 19.86 5.06
CA ARG A 104 -6.20 20.87 4.35
C ARG A 104 -6.62 22.29 4.74
N GLU A 105 -7.91 22.50 5.01
CA GLU A 105 -8.52 23.77 5.34
C GLU A 105 -8.03 24.33 6.68
N GLU A 106 -7.60 23.48 7.62
CA GLU A 106 -7.00 23.91 8.89
C GLU A 106 -5.70 24.70 8.69
N PHE A 107 -5.08 24.58 7.52
CA PHE A 107 -3.82 25.25 7.17
C PHE A 107 -3.97 26.24 6.01
N ALA A 108 -5.17 26.77 5.79
CA ALA A 108 -5.44 27.68 4.67
C ALA A 108 -4.60 28.96 4.68
N ASP A 109 -4.13 29.40 5.85
CA ASP A 109 -3.33 30.62 6.02
C ASP A 109 -1.81 30.40 5.78
N ASP A 110 -1.35 29.15 5.68
CA ASP A 110 0.05 28.83 5.38
C ASP A 110 0.25 28.62 3.87
N GLY A 111 0.58 29.72 3.18
CA GLY A 111 0.74 29.71 1.73
C GLY A 111 1.80 28.73 1.22
N LEU A 112 2.92 28.54 1.94
CA LEU A 112 3.98 27.63 1.53
C LEU A 112 3.55 26.18 1.66
N LEU A 113 2.86 25.84 2.75
CA LEU A 113 2.31 24.52 2.95
C LEU A 113 1.22 24.20 1.93
N GLN A 114 0.32 25.16 1.64
CA GLN A 114 -0.71 25.00 0.60
C GLN A 114 -0.08 24.73 -0.77
N GLU A 115 0.97 25.47 -1.14
CA GLU A 115 1.71 25.22 -2.38
C GLU A 115 2.35 23.82 -2.44
N ALA A 116 2.87 23.32 -1.32
CA ALA A 116 3.43 21.98 -1.23
C ALA A 116 2.34 20.91 -1.35
N ILE A 117 1.18 21.11 -0.70
CA ILE A 117 0.02 20.22 -0.82
C ILE A 117 -0.49 20.20 -2.27
N ASP A 118 -0.58 21.34 -2.94
CA ASP A 118 -0.98 21.41 -4.35
C ASP A 118 -0.06 20.59 -5.25
N ARG A 119 1.26 20.67 -5.04
CA ARG A 119 2.22 19.82 -5.75
C ARG A 119 2.01 18.34 -5.42
N ALA A 120 1.77 17.99 -4.16
CA ALA A 120 1.57 16.60 -3.73
C ALA A 120 0.27 16.00 -4.31
N GLU A 121 -0.79 16.80 -4.41
CA GLU A 121 -2.07 16.41 -5.00
C GLU A 121 -1.96 16.01 -6.48
N VAL A 122 -0.93 16.50 -7.18
CA VAL A 122 -0.63 16.14 -8.58
C VAL A 122 0.68 15.33 -8.74
N GLY A 123 1.25 14.82 -7.64
CA GLY A 123 2.44 13.96 -7.65
C GLY A 123 3.76 14.67 -7.97
N GLN A 124 3.79 16.00 -7.91
CA GLN A 124 4.98 16.82 -8.18
C GLN A 124 5.79 17.17 -6.93
N ALA A 125 5.29 16.82 -5.74
CA ALA A 125 6.00 17.08 -4.49
C ALA A 125 7.25 16.19 -4.36
N THR A 126 8.29 16.73 -3.75
CA THR A 126 9.48 15.96 -3.39
C THR A 126 9.17 14.97 -2.26
N PRO A 127 9.98 13.92 -2.07
CA PRO A 127 9.83 13.05 -0.91
C PRO A 127 9.86 13.80 0.43
N ALA A 128 10.68 14.85 0.56
CA ALA A 128 10.72 15.68 1.77
C ALA A 128 9.42 16.47 1.98
N GLU A 129 8.88 17.08 0.93
CA GLU A 129 7.58 17.76 1.01
C GLU A 129 6.48 16.79 1.45
N LEU A 130 6.45 15.57 0.89
CA LEU A 130 5.50 14.54 1.25
C LEU A 130 5.65 14.10 2.71
N MET A 131 6.87 14.00 3.24
CA MET A 131 7.13 13.71 4.65
C MET A 131 6.64 14.84 5.57
N ILE A 132 6.85 16.11 5.19
CA ILE A 132 6.35 17.28 5.93
C ILE A 132 4.82 17.29 5.92
N ILE A 133 4.18 17.20 4.75
CA ILE A 133 2.73 17.18 4.60
C ILE A 133 2.13 16.04 5.43
N ARG A 134 2.75 14.85 5.39
CA ARG A 134 2.34 13.70 6.19
C ARG A 134 2.37 13.99 7.69
N SER A 135 3.43 14.63 8.17
CA SER A 135 3.58 14.98 9.58
C SER A 135 2.55 16.04 10.00
N VAL A 136 2.39 17.10 9.20
CA VAL A 136 1.51 18.23 9.52
C VAL A 136 0.04 17.85 9.47
N LEU A 137 -0.39 17.14 8.43
CA LEU A 137 -1.78 16.71 8.29
C LEU A 137 -2.09 15.47 9.15
N GLY A 138 -1.08 14.78 9.66
CA GLY A 138 -1.27 13.50 10.35
C GLY A 138 -1.78 12.42 9.40
N ILE A 139 -1.12 12.25 8.25
CA ILE A 139 -1.39 11.14 7.33
C ILE A 139 -0.70 9.88 7.87
N ARG A 140 -1.38 8.72 7.85
CA ARG A 140 -0.79 7.46 8.35
C ARG A 140 0.37 6.96 7.48
N SER A 141 0.20 7.06 6.16
CA SER A 141 1.14 6.55 5.16
C SER A 141 1.12 7.41 3.92
N VAL A 142 2.30 7.75 3.39
CA VAL A 142 2.44 8.46 2.13
C VAL A 142 3.45 7.76 1.23
N GLU A 143 3.11 7.58 -0.03
CA GLU A 143 4.08 7.14 -1.03
C GLU A 143 5.07 8.28 -1.30
N LEU A 144 6.36 8.01 -1.22
CA LEU A 144 7.43 8.97 -1.47
C LEU A 144 7.94 8.90 -2.91
N ALA A 145 7.90 7.71 -3.49
CA ALA A 145 8.34 7.45 -4.85
C ALA A 145 7.81 6.10 -5.33
N CYS A 146 7.56 5.99 -6.63
CA CYS A 146 7.19 4.74 -7.25
C CYS A 146 7.81 4.60 -8.63
N LEU A 147 8.24 3.39 -8.95
CA LEU A 147 8.69 2.98 -10.26
C LEU A 147 7.89 1.75 -10.69
N THR A 148 7.23 1.87 -11.83
CA THR A 148 6.55 0.74 -12.48
C THR A 148 7.46 0.26 -13.61
N HIS A 149 7.86 -1.01 -13.55
CA HIS A 149 8.94 -1.56 -14.38
C HIS A 149 8.57 -2.96 -14.89
N PRO A 150 7.49 -3.09 -15.68
CA PRO A 150 7.04 -4.39 -16.15
C PRO A 150 8.16 -5.11 -16.91
N TYR A 151 8.41 -6.37 -16.59
CA TYR A 151 9.48 -7.18 -17.17
C TYR A 151 10.89 -6.59 -16.97
N GLY A 152 11.08 -5.80 -15.90
CA GLY A 152 12.34 -5.12 -15.63
C GLY A 152 12.62 -3.93 -16.57
N THR A 153 11.68 -3.57 -17.45
CA THR A 153 11.82 -2.38 -18.30
C THR A 153 11.95 -1.15 -17.40
N ARG A 154 12.92 -0.26 -17.69
CA ARG A 154 13.25 0.92 -16.87
C ARG A 154 13.81 0.61 -15.47
N LEU A 155 14.08 -0.63 -15.10
CA LEU A 155 14.57 -0.91 -13.74
C LEU A 155 15.96 -0.30 -13.49
N ARG A 156 16.84 -0.36 -14.50
CA ARG A 156 18.10 0.40 -14.52
C ARG A 156 18.04 1.52 -15.57
N PRO A 157 18.56 2.73 -15.27
CA PRO A 157 19.11 3.18 -13.97
C PRO A 157 18.06 3.74 -12.99
N HIS A 158 16.76 3.72 -13.34
CA HIS A 158 15.76 4.52 -12.62
C HIS A 158 15.54 4.08 -11.17
N LEU A 159 15.68 2.79 -10.85
CA LEU A 159 15.51 2.31 -9.47
C LEU A 159 16.57 2.89 -8.53
N GLU A 160 17.81 2.98 -8.97
CA GLU A 160 18.91 3.56 -8.18
C GLU A 160 18.71 5.07 -8.02
N THR A 161 18.33 5.77 -9.10
CA THR A 161 17.99 7.19 -9.04
C THR A 161 16.86 7.45 -8.03
N MET A 162 15.79 6.64 -8.07
CA MET A 162 14.66 6.74 -7.15
C MET A 162 15.10 6.58 -5.69
N ARG A 163 15.89 5.53 -5.40
CA ARG A 163 16.42 5.27 -4.05
C ARG A 163 17.31 6.40 -3.57
N ASN A 164 18.19 6.92 -4.43
CA ASN A 164 19.08 8.02 -4.11
C ASN A 164 18.33 9.33 -3.83
N HIS A 165 17.26 9.60 -4.59
CA HIS A 165 16.39 10.75 -4.32
C HIS A 165 15.75 10.63 -2.95
N VAL A 166 15.13 9.49 -2.63
CA VAL A 166 14.51 9.29 -1.31
C VAL A 166 15.54 9.35 -0.19
N MET A 167 16.69 8.69 -0.32
CA MET A 167 17.77 8.73 0.68
C MET A 167 18.17 10.17 1.02
N LYS A 168 18.46 11.00 0.02
CA LYS A 168 18.83 12.42 0.23
C LYS A 168 17.74 13.22 0.94
N ASN A 169 16.48 12.94 0.64
CA ASN A 169 15.36 13.60 1.31
C ASN A 169 15.19 13.11 2.76
N VAL A 170 15.43 11.83 3.04
CA VAL A 170 15.41 11.31 4.42
C VAL A 170 16.51 11.96 5.26
N GLU A 171 17.73 12.05 4.72
CA GLU A 171 18.86 12.72 5.37
C GLU A 171 18.61 14.22 5.59
N LEU A 172 18.01 14.91 4.60
CA LEU A 172 17.60 16.30 4.72
C LEU A 172 16.60 16.51 5.87
N MET A 173 15.73 15.53 6.10
CA MET A 173 14.74 15.55 7.18
C MET A 173 15.31 15.10 8.54
N GLY A 174 16.64 14.94 8.64
CA GLY A 174 17.32 14.48 9.85
C GLY A 174 17.09 13.00 10.17
N GLY A 175 16.58 12.21 9.21
CA GLY A 175 16.37 10.78 9.36
C GLY A 175 17.64 9.96 9.18
N GLU A 176 17.62 8.75 9.71
CA GLU A 176 18.66 7.74 9.50
C GLU A 176 18.26 6.84 8.32
N TYR A 177 19.18 6.64 7.37
CA TYR A 177 19.03 5.71 6.26
C TYR A 177 19.94 4.48 6.44
N PHE A 178 19.35 3.29 6.43
CA PHE A 178 20.04 2.03 6.69
C PHE A 178 20.76 1.52 5.45
N GLN A 179 22.07 1.33 5.57
CA GLN A 179 22.90 0.76 4.48
C GLN A 179 22.60 -0.72 4.24
N GLU A 180 22.30 -1.46 5.32
CA GLU A 180 21.92 -2.87 5.29
C GLU A 180 20.48 -3.02 5.81
N PRO A 181 19.47 -2.71 4.99
CA PRO A 181 18.09 -2.70 5.45
C PRO A 181 17.57 -4.11 5.71
N GLU A 182 16.88 -4.28 6.83
CA GLU A 182 16.13 -5.50 7.12
C GLU A 182 15.19 -5.82 5.96
N THR A 183 15.26 -7.05 5.45
CA THR A 183 14.52 -7.48 4.26
C THR A 183 13.61 -8.65 4.60
N ARG A 184 12.34 -8.56 4.17
CA ARG A 184 11.33 -9.62 4.36
C ARG A 184 10.63 -9.92 3.05
N TYR A 185 10.42 -11.20 2.78
CA TYR A 185 9.69 -11.68 1.61
C TYR A 185 8.33 -12.23 2.01
N ARG A 186 7.35 -12.14 1.10
CA ARG A 186 6.02 -12.77 1.23
C ARG A 186 5.50 -13.23 -0.10
N VAL A 187 4.89 -14.42 -0.13
CA VAL A 187 4.03 -14.85 -1.25
C VAL A 187 2.66 -14.18 -1.10
N LYS A 188 2.09 -13.71 -2.20
CA LYS A 188 0.82 -12.96 -2.23
C LYS A 188 -0.26 -13.64 -3.04
N ALA A 189 0.13 -14.37 -4.08
CA ALA A 189 -0.77 -15.16 -4.91
C ALA A 189 0.02 -16.24 -5.63
N CYS A 190 -0.68 -17.31 -6.01
CA CYS A 190 -0.17 -18.30 -6.95
C CYS A 190 -0.68 -18.00 -8.36
N VAL A 191 0.17 -18.30 -9.34
CA VAL A 191 -0.13 -18.24 -10.77
C VAL A 191 0.04 -19.67 -11.29
N GLY A 192 -1.05 -20.24 -11.77
CA GLY A 192 -1.12 -21.64 -12.18
C GLY A 192 -1.84 -21.79 -13.51
N GLU A 193 -2.17 -23.03 -13.84
CA GLU A 193 -2.98 -23.33 -15.03
C GLU A 193 -4.34 -22.63 -14.98
N PHE A 194 -4.80 -22.19 -16.15
CA PHE A 194 -6.07 -21.48 -16.27
C PHE A 194 -7.23 -22.28 -15.68
N GLY A 195 -7.97 -21.66 -14.77
CA GLY A 195 -9.13 -22.26 -14.10
C GLY A 195 -8.79 -23.15 -12.89
N VAL A 196 -7.52 -23.27 -12.49
CA VAL A 196 -7.12 -24.04 -11.30
C VAL A 196 -6.76 -23.10 -10.16
N GLN A 197 -7.66 -22.98 -9.18
CA GLN A 197 -7.45 -22.12 -8.02
C GLN A 197 -6.37 -22.70 -7.09
N GLY A 198 -5.42 -21.85 -6.70
CA GLY A 198 -4.35 -22.24 -5.77
C GLY A 198 -3.20 -23.03 -6.41
N ASP A 199 -3.21 -23.20 -7.73
CA ASP A 199 -2.07 -23.81 -8.43
C ASP A 199 -0.93 -22.80 -8.56
N CYS A 200 0.24 -23.20 -8.08
CA CYS A 200 1.48 -22.41 -8.09
C CYS A 200 2.49 -22.91 -9.14
N SER A 201 2.05 -23.68 -10.14
CA SER A 201 2.90 -24.34 -11.13
C SER A 201 3.56 -23.43 -12.18
N LYS A 202 3.03 -22.21 -12.41
CA LYS A 202 3.55 -21.27 -13.42
C LYS A 202 4.33 -20.11 -12.81
N GLY A 203 3.85 -19.59 -11.68
CA GLY A 203 4.58 -18.60 -10.92
C GLY A 203 3.99 -18.29 -9.55
N LEU A 204 4.70 -17.44 -8.82
CA LEU A 204 4.31 -16.91 -7.53
C LEU A 204 4.41 -15.39 -7.56
N LEU A 205 3.30 -14.70 -7.29
CA LEU A 205 3.40 -13.28 -6.95
C LEU A 205 4.08 -13.16 -5.60
N MET A 206 5.21 -12.48 -5.57
CA MET A 206 5.96 -12.22 -4.35
C MET A 206 6.15 -10.73 -4.12
N THR A 207 6.33 -10.38 -2.84
CA THR A 207 6.72 -9.04 -2.42
C THR A 207 7.97 -9.11 -1.57
N ARG A 208 8.90 -8.18 -1.82
CA ARG A 208 10.06 -7.90 -0.96
C ARG A 208 9.81 -6.57 -0.26
N LYS A 209 9.87 -6.55 1.07
CA LYS A 209 9.82 -5.34 1.89
C LYS A 209 11.19 -5.08 2.51
N ARG A 210 11.70 -3.87 2.39
CA ARG A 210 12.96 -3.42 3.01
C ARG A 210 12.68 -2.22 3.91
N THR A 211 13.13 -2.27 5.15
CA THR A 211 13.08 -1.10 6.04
C THR A 211 14.28 -0.23 5.72
N LEU A 212 14.08 0.88 5.00
CA LEU A 212 15.16 1.72 4.49
C LEU A 212 15.67 2.75 5.50
N GLY A 213 14.87 3.12 6.49
CA GLY A 213 15.27 4.14 7.45
C GLY A 213 14.16 4.55 8.40
N VAL A 214 14.47 5.51 9.26
CA VAL A 214 13.56 6.06 10.26
C VAL A 214 13.77 7.56 10.41
N LEU A 215 12.67 8.31 10.52
CA LEU A 215 12.70 9.74 10.83
C LEU A 215 12.66 9.97 12.35
N PRO A 216 13.03 11.17 12.82
CA PRO A 216 13.07 11.46 14.26
C PRO A 216 11.72 11.32 14.99
N ASP A 217 10.60 11.49 14.28
CA ASP A 217 9.24 11.30 14.80
C ASP A 217 8.80 9.81 14.87
N GLY A 218 9.72 8.87 14.63
CA GLY A 218 9.44 7.43 14.58
C GLY A 218 8.81 6.95 13.28
N THR A 219 8.62 7.81 12.28
CA THR A 219 8.14 7.41 10.96
C THR A 219 9.15 6.48 10.28
N VAL A 220 8.68 5.32 9.83
CA VAL A 220 9.49 4.29 9.17
C VAL A 220 9.40 4.45 7.66
N ILE A 221 10.56 4.48 7.00
CA ILE A 221 10.67 4.49 5.53
C ILE A 221 10.82 3.06 5.03
N ARG A 222 9.93 2.64 4.12
CA ARG A 222 9.91 1.27 3.60
C ARG A 222 9.90 1.24 2.09
N GLU A 223 10.68 0.34 1.52
CA GLU A 223 10.57 -0.07 0.13
C GLU A 223 9.75 -1.35 0.03
N ARG A 224 8.82 -1.41 -0.91
CA ARG A 224 8.13 -2.62 -1.32
C ARG A 224 8.35 -2.84 -2.81
N SER A 225 8.97 -3.95 -3.17
CA SER A 225 9.03 -4.43 -4.56
C SER A 225 8.05 -5.58 -4.77
N SER A 226 7.42 -5.63 -5.94
CA SER A 226 6.56 -6.72 -6.40
C SER A 226 7.15 -7.35 -7.66
N PHE A 227 7.13 -8.69 -7.71
CA PHE A 227 7.64 -9.47 -8.83
C PHE A 227 6.92 -10.82 -8.91
N VAL A 228 6.94 -11.46 -10.08
CA VAL A 228 6.52 -12.85 -10.23
C VAL A 228 7.76 -13.73 -10.27
N LEU A 229 7.89 -14.64 -9.31
CA LEU A 229 8.89 -15.72 -9.38
C LEU A 229 8.33 -16.83 -10.27
N ARG A 230 9.05 -17.20 -11.32
CA ARG A 230 8.70 -18.36 -12.15
C ARG A 230 8.93 -19.66 -11.39
N THR A 231 7.99 -20.56 -11.56
CA THR A 231 7.99 -21.89 -10.92
C THR A 231 7.87 -23.03 -11.94
N ASP A 232 7.70 -22.70 -13.21
CA ASP A 232 7.58 -23.66 -14.31
C ASP A 232 8.90 -24.34 -14.67
N ASP A 233 10.04 -23.75 -14.27
CA ASP A 233 11.38 -24.30 -14.51
C ASP A 233 11.89 -25.08 -13.28
N PRO A 234 11.98 -26.43 -13.36
CA PRO A 234 12.42 -27.26 -12.25
C PRO A 234 13.91 -27.11 -11.90
N SER A 235 14.71 -26.47 -12.77
CA SER A 235 16.10 -26.13 -12.46
C SER A 235 16.22 -24.98 -11.46
N ILE A 236 15.17 -24.17 -11.32
CA ILE A 236 15.09 -23.04 -10.38
C ILE A 236 14.33 -23.46 -9.13
N ILE A 237 13.12 -23.99 -9.31
CA ILE A 237 12.23 -24.39 -8.21
C ILE A 237 11.92 -25.89 -8.36
N PRO A 238 12.45 -26.75 -7.47
CA PRO A 238 12.19 -28.18 -7.54
C PRO A 238 10.69 -28.52 -7.49
N ALA A 239 10.28 -29.56 -8.21
CA ALA A 239 8.87 -29.97 -8.28
C ALA A 239 8.28 -30.30 -6.89
N GLU A 240 9.10 -30.77 -5.95
CA GLU A 240 8.69 -31.05 -4.57
C GLU A 240 8.34 -29.77 -3.80
N VAL A 241 8.97 -28.64 -4.13
CA VAL A 241 8.64 -27.33 -3.53
C VAL A 241 7.25 -26.90 -4.02
N ILE A 242 6.97 -27.04 -5.32
CA ILE A 242 5.65 -26.73 -5.89
C ILE A 242 4.56 -27.62 -5.29
N ALA A 243 4.82 -28.92 -5.16
CA ALA A 243 3.88 -29.85 -4.54
C ALA A 243 3.56 -29.47 -3.09
N GLN A 244 4.54 -28.98 -2.32
CA GLN A 244 4.33 -28.50 -0.95
C GLN A 244 3.54 -27.18 -0.92
N LEU A 245 3.84 -26.24 -1.82
CA LEU A 245 3.11 -24.98 -1.95
C LEU A 245 1.62 -25.22 -2.23
N ASN A 246 1.31 -26.12 -3.17
CA ASN A 246 -0.06 -26.48 -3.54
C ASN A 246 -0.84 -27.20 -2.40
N GLN A 247 -0.18 -27.61 -1.32
CA GLN A 247 -0.82 -28.22 -0.14
C GLN A 247 -1.10 -27.22 0.98
N LEU A 248 -0.65 -25.96 0.86
CA LEU A 248 -0.87 -24.95 1.88
C LEU A 248 -2.34 -24.51 1.91
N ASP A 249 -2.87 -24.33 3.12
CA ASP A 249 -4.15 -23.66 3.30
C ASP A 249 -3.98 -22.14 3.12
N MET A 250 -4.35 -21.64 1.95
CA MET A 250 -4.26 -20.21 1.61
C MET A 250 -5.25 -19.33 2.40
N GLN A 251 -6.15 -19.90 3.20
CA GLN A 251 -7.02 -19.14 4.10
C GLN A 251 -6.39 -18.95 5.49
N ALA A 252 -5.32 -19.69 5.80
CA ALA A 252 -4.63 -19.57 7.08
C ALA A 252 -3.93 -18.20 7.20
N PRO A 253 -4.05 -17.45 8.32
CA PRO A 253 -3.47 -16.11 8.45
C PRO A 253 -1.97 -15.98 8.17
N ASP A 254 -1.22 -17.07 8.36
CA ASP A 254 0.24 -17.14 8.21
C ASP A 254 0.70 -17.84 6.91
N TRP A 255 -0.22 -18.19 6.01
CA TRP A 255 0.11 -18.95 4.78
C TRP A 255 1.17 -18.25 3.94
N GLN A 256 1.13 -16.92 3.86
CA GLN A 256 2.02 -16.09 3.04
C GLN A 256 3.47 -16.18 3.50
N ASP A 257 3.67 -16.23 4.82
CA ASP A 257 4.99 -16.31 5.44
C ASP A 257 5.49 -17.78 5.33
N LYS A 258 4.63 -18.76 5.64
CA LYS A 258 4.93 -20.20 5.45
C LYS A 258 5.32 -20.54 4.01
N ALA A 259 4.63 -19.99 3.03
CA ALA A 259 4.90 -20.24 1.61
C ALA A 259 6.32 -19.82 1.21
N VAL A 260 6.87 -18.75 1.81
CA VAL A 260 8.25 -18.33 1.56
C VAL A 260 9.25 -19.33 2.11
N GLU A 261 8.96 -19.92 3.26
CA GLU A 261 9.83 -20.90 3.92
C GLU A 261 9.93 -22.21 3.13
N VAL A 262 8.90 -22.57 2.36
CA VAL A 262 8.89 -23.76 1.51
C VAL A 262 10.02 -23.67 0.48
N GLY A 263 11.06 -24.47 0.63
CA GLY A 263 12.18 -24.48 -0.31
C GLY A 263 13.11 -23.26 -0.24
N GLN A 264 13.02 -22.43 0.81
CA GLN A 264 13.85 -21.22 0.99
C GLN A 264 13.71 -20.23 -0.18
N LEU A 265 12.46 -19.92 -0.58
CA LEU A 265 12.17 -19.04 -1.72
C LEU A 265 12.79 -17.65 -1.55
N ASP A 266 12.91 -17.16 -0.31
CA ASP A 266 13.57 -15.90 0.02
C ASP A 266 15.02 -15.86 -0.50
N LYS A 267 15.79 -16.92 -0.30
CA LYS A 267 17.18 -17.01 -0.74
C LYS A 267 17.29 -17.13 -2.26
N ILE A 268 16.42 -17.94 -2.87
CA ILE A 268 16.39 -18.12 -4.32
C ILE A 268 16.10 -16.79 -4.99
N VAL A 269 15.02 -16.13 -4.58
CA VAL A 269 14.63 -14.81 -5.10
C VAL A 269 15.71 -13.77 -4.87
N GLN A 270 16.35 -13.76 -3.69
CA GLN A 270 17.42 -12.82 -3.40
C GLN A 270 18.53 -12.94 -4.44
N ALA A 271 19.02 -14.17 -4.70
CA ALA A 271 20.06 -14.41 -5.69
C ALA A 271 19.63 -13.98 -7.10
N LEU A 272 18.42 -14.36 -7.54
CA LEU A 272 17.90 -13.99 -8.86
C LEU A 272 17.82 -12.48 -9.06
N LEU A 273 17.41 -11.73 -8.03
CA LEU A 273 17.31 -10.27 -8.09
C LEU A 273 18.67 -9.57 -8.01
N GLU A 274 19.67 -10.17 -7.36
CA GLU A 274 21.05 -9.65 -7.30
C GLU A 274 21.78 -9.85 -8.64
N ASP A 275 21.51 -10.96 -9.33
CA ASP A 275 22.08 -11.31 -10.64
C ASP A 275 21.28 -10.76 -11.84
N ASP A 276 20.26 -9.92 -11.59
CA ASP A 276 19.37 -9.35 -12.61
C ASP A 276 18.66 -10.37 -13.53
N LEU A 277 18.34 -11.56 -13.01
CA LEU A 277 17.65 -12.63 -13.74
C LEU A 277 16.13 -12.36 -13.79
N PHE A 278 15.75 -11.28 -14.47
CA PHE A 278 14.38 -10.78 -14.54
C PHE A 278 13.44 -11.57 -15.46
N ASP A 279 13.97 -12.49 -16.25
CA ASP A 279 13.19 -13.51 -16.93
C ASP A 279 12.71 -14.61 -15.98
N LEU A 280 13.30 -14.72 -14.78
CA LEU A 280 12.98 -15.71 -13.74
C LEU A 280 12.30 -15.07 -12.52
N ALA A 281 12.76 -13.90 -12.08
CA ALA A 281 12.13 -13.09 -11.05
C ALA A 281 11.62 -11.78 -11.66
N ILE A 282 10.46 -11.86 -12.32
CA ILE A 282 9.92 -10.83 -13.21
C ILE A 282 9.45 -9.61 -12.43
N PRO A 283 10.14 -8.46 -12.51
CA PRO A 283 9.76 -7.26 -11.79
C PRO A 283 8.45 -6.67 -12.32
N ILE A 284 7.63 -6.14 -11.40
CA ILE A 284 6.37 -5.45 -11.73
C ILE A 284 6.46 -3.98 -11.31
N SER A 285 6.79 -3.74 -10.04
CA SER A 285 6.89 -2.38 -9.50
C SER A 285 7.71 -2.33 -8.21
N THR A 286 8.21 -1.13 -7.91
CA THR A 286 8.83 -0.80 -6.63
C THR A 286 8.25 0.52 -6.12
N THR A 287 7.84 0.54 -4.86
CA THR A 287 7.29 1.70 -4.17
C THR A 287 8.11 1.96 -2.91
N ILE A 288 8.48 3.21 -2.65
CA ILE A 288 9.00 3.66 -1.36
C ILE A 288 7.94 4.52 -0.69
N TYR A 289 7.64 4.25 0.57
CA TYR A 289 6.62 4.94 1.33
C TYR A 289 7.08 5.21 2.77
N ALA A 290 6.58 6.30 3.35
CA ALA A 290 6.74 6.64 4.76
C ALA A 290 5.49 6.20 5.53
N TYR A 291 5.67 5.57 6.68
CA TYR A 291 4.60 5.03 7.51
C TYR A 291 4.85 5.31 8.99
N ASN A 292 3.82 5.79 9.71
CA ASN A 292 3.92 6.04 11.14
C ASN A 292 2.83 5.27 11.89
N GLN A 293 3.25 4.45 12.85
CA GLN A 293 2.36 3.58 13.61
C GLN A 293 1.47 4.37 14.58
N GLU A 294 2.02 5.41 15.23
CA GLU A 294 1.28 6.23 16.19
C GLU A 294 0.11 6.96 15.51
N THR A 295 0.37 7.63 14.39
CA THR A 295 -0.69 8.28 13.61
C THR A 295 -1.71 7.27 13.07
N THR A 296 -1.28 6.05 12.73
CA THR A 296 -2.22 4.98 12.34
C THR A 296 -3.17 4.66 13.48
N THR A 297 -2.64 4.44 14.69
CA THR A 297 -3.43 4.15 15.88
C THR A 297 -4.40 5.29 16.21
N LEU A 298 -3.93 6.55 16.15
CA LEU A 298 -4.79 7.72 16.38
C LEU A 298 -5.95 7.81 15.40
N ILE A 299 -5.71 7.52 14.11
CA ILE A 299 -6.78 7.51 13.11
C ILE A 299 -7.75 6.35 13.38
N GLU A 300 -7.26 5.15 13.69
CA GLU A 300 -8.10 4.00 14.00
C GLU A 300 -8.99 4.24 15.22
N GLU A 301 -8.46 4.87 16.27
CA GLU A 301 -9.22 5.27 17.46
C GLU A 301 -10.31 6.30 17.12
N ARG A 302 -9.96 7.35 16.36
CA ARG A 302 -10.94 8.34 15.88
C ARG A 302 -12.04 7.68 15.06
N ASP A 303 -11.68 6.81 14.11
CA ASP A 303 -12.62 6.16 13.22
C ASP A 303 -13.53 5.17 13.98
N GLU A 304 -13.04 4.49 15.01
CA GLU A 304 -13.87 3.67 15.90
C GLU A 304 -14.84 4.52 16.72
N GLN A 305 -14.38 5.64 17.26
CA GLN A 305 -15.24 6.56 18.02
C GLN A 305 -16.37 7.09 17.13
N LEU A 306 -16.07 7.57 15.92
CA LEU A 306 -17.08 8.05 14.97
C LEU A 306 -18.06 6.93 14.57
N ARG A 307 -17.59 5.70 14.38
CA ARG A 307 -18.45 4.54 14.13
C ARG A 307 -19.37 4.24 15.31
N GLN A 308 -18.88 4.36 16.54
CA GLN A 308 -19.70 4.19 17.74
C GLN A 308 -20.74 5.29 17.91
N GLU A 309 -20.37 6.55 17.69
CA GLU A 309 -21.28 7.69 17.71
C GLU A 309 -22.39 7.51 16.67
N ARG A 310 -22.04 7.14 15.44
CA ARG A 310 -23.01 6.85 14.39
C ARG A 310 -23.94 5.68 14.72
N ARG A 311 -23.42 4.62 15.37
CA ARG A 311 -24.24 3.50 15.86
C ARG A 311 -25.24 3.98 16.91
N ASN A 312 -24.82 4.83 17.84
CA ASN A 312 -25.69 5.39 18.87
C ASN A 312 -26.77 6.29 18.26
N GLU A 313 -26.41 7.19 17.33
CA GLU A 313 -27.37 8.03 16.60
C GLU A 313 -28.44 7.20 15.87
N LEU A 314 -28.02 6.12 15.20
CA LEU A 314 -28.93 5.23 14.49
C LEU A 314 -29.85 4.47 15.47
N GLU A 315 -29.32 4.05 16.62
CA GLU A 315 -30.11 3.37 17.65
C GLU A 315 -31.15 4.32 18.27
N ASP A 316 -30.78 5.58 18.53
CA ASP A 316 -31.69 6.63 18.99
C ASP A 316 -32.76 6.98 17.94
N GLU A 317 -32.38 7.08 16.66
CA GLU A 317 -33.31 7.31 15.55
C GLU A 317 -34.28 6.14 15.38
N LEU A 318 -33.80 4.90 15.45
CA LEU A 318 -34.63 3.70 15.40
C LEU A 318 -35.60 3.65 16.59
N GLN A 319 -35.13 3.96 17.80
CA GLN A 319 -35.96 3.98 19.00
C GLN A 319 -37.05 5.06 18.90
N THR A 320 -36.73 6.24 18.37
CA THR A 320 -37.63 7.40 18.33
C THR A 320 -38.63 7.30 17.18
N SER A 321 -38.14 6.99 15.97
CA SER A 321 -38.93 7.03 14.74
C SER A 321 -39.57 5.67 14.40
N TYR A 322 -38.96 4.56 14.85
CA TYR A 322 -39.37 3.20 14.49
C TYR A 322 -39.38 2.24 15.71
N PRO A 323 -40.12 2.56 16.80
CA PRO A 323 -40.04 1.81 18.05
C PRO A 323 -40.39 0.32 17.93
N HIS A 324 -41.28 -0.03 16.98
CA HIS A 324 -41.64 -1.43 16.69
C HIS A 324 -40.49 -2.20 16.03
N LEU A 325 -39.73 -1.56 15.13
CA LEU A 325 -38.55 -2.15 14.50
C LEU A 325 -37.40 -2.28 15.50
N HIS A 326 -37.20 -1.26 16.34
CA HIS A 326 -36.21 -1.29 17.42
C HIS A 326 -36.47 -2.46 18.38
N ALA A 327 -37.72 -2.65 18.84
CA ALA A 327 -38.09 -3.77 19.71
C ALA A 327 -37.83 -5.14 19.05
N ALA A 328 -38.19 -5.32 17.78
CA ALA A 328 -37.94 -6.56 17.04
C ALA A 328 -36.44 -6.86 16.87
N LEU A 329 -35.62 -5.82 16.64
CA LEU A 329 -34.16 -5.97 16.55
C LEU A 329 -33.53 -6.35 17.89
N GLN A 330 -33.98 -5.75 19.01
CA GLN A 330 -33.51 -6.12 20.35
C GLN A 330 -33.87 -7.57 20.68
N GLU A 331 -35.08 -8.02 20.35
CA GLU A 331 -35.50 -9.41 20.55
C GLU A 331 -34.66 -10.39 19.71
N ALA A 332 -34.36 -10.03 18.45
CA ALA A 332 -33.50 -10.84 17.58
C ALA A 332 -32.05 -10.92 18.10
N ARG A 333 -31.50 -9.81 18.64
CA ARG A 333 -30.17 -9.77 19.26
C ARG A 333 -30.12 -10.67 20.51
N GLN A 334 -31.14 -10.63 21.36
CA GLN A 334 -31.24 -11.49 22.54
C GLN A 334 -31.32 -12.98 22.19
N LYS A 335 -32.10 -13.35 21.17
CA LYS A 335 -32.19 -14.73 20.67
C LYS A 335 -30.86 -15.25 20.11
N ARG A 336 -30.05 -14.40 19.47
CA ARG A 336 -28.71 -14.78 18.96
C ARG A 336 -27.67 -14.91 20.06
N ALA A 337 -27.80 -14.18 21.17
CA ALA A 337 -26.89 -14.24 22.30
C ALA A 337 -27.11 -15.50 23.20
N HIS A 338 -28.25 -16.17 23.07
CA HIS A 338 -28.60 -17.39 23.82
C HIS A 338 -29.11 -18.50 22.89
N PRO A 339 -28.22 -19.35 22.34
CA PRO A 339 -28.59 -20.37 21.34
C PRO A 339 -29.41 -21.56 21.89
N ASP A 340 -29.71 -21.62 23.19
CA ASP A 340 -30.42 -22.76 23.83
C ASP A 340 -31.95 -22.58 23.95
N LEU A 341 -32.56 -21.59 23.27
CA LEU A 341 -34.02 -21.49 23.17
C LEU A 341 -34.53 -22.30 21.96
N PRO A 342 -35.52 -23.20 22.14
CA PRO A 342 -36.00 -24.04 21.05
C PRO A 342 -36.62 -23.17 19.94
N HIS A 343 -36.07 -23.29 18.73
CA HIS A 343 -36.56 -22.63 17.54
C HIS A 343 -37.99 -23.08 17.23
N ALA A 344 -38.94 -22.14 17.34
CA ALA A 344 -40.20 -22.25 16.62
C ALA A 344 -39.94 -21.84 15.15
N THR A 345 -39.79 -22.87 14.31
CA THR A 345 -40.14 -22.95 12.87
C THR A 345 -40.06 -21.69 12.01
N ASP A 346 -39.16 -21.76 11.02
CA ASP A 346 -39.29 -21.29 9.64
C ASP A 346 -40.36 -20.23 9.33
N ILE A 347 -39.89 -19.01 9.06
CA ILE A 347 -40.31 -18.29 7.85
C ILE A 347 -39.06 -17.82 7.13
N ASP A 348 -38.92 -18.42 5.96
CA ASP A 348 -37.96 -18.23 4.89
C ASP A 348 -37.85 -16.79 4.38
N GLY A 349 -36.68 -16.48 3.82
CA GLY A 349 -36.59 -15.64 2.62
C GLY A 349 -36.38 -14.12 2.80
N MET A 350 -35.20 -13.70 2.35
CA MET A 350 -34.82 -12.38 1.82
C MET A 350 -33.82 -11.55 2.64
N LEU A 351 -32.83 -11.04 1.90
CA LEU A 351 -31.74 -10.13 2.26
C LEU A 351 -30.46 -10.77 2.81
N TYR A 352 -29.91 -11.72 2.05
CA TYR A 352 -28.45 -11.75 1.82
C TYR A 352 -28.20 -11.33 0.38
N VAL A 353 -27.88 -10.06 0.18
CA VAL A 353 -27.22 -9.61 -1.04
C VAL A 353 -25.73 -9.61 -0.73
N ASN A 354 -25.04 -10.56 -1.36
CA ASN A 354 -23.59 -10.59 -1.50
C ASN A 354 -23.07 -9.20 -1.89
N ARG A 355 -22.19 -8.66 -1.07
CA ARG A 355 -21.12 -7.77 -1.52
C ARG A 355 -19.87 -8.24 -0.82
N TYR A 356 -19.03 -8.95 -1.57
CA TYR A 356 -17.61 -8.65 -1.75
C TYR A 356 -17.09 -9.63 -2.80
N ASP A 357 -17.15 -9.16 -4.05
CA ASP A 357 -16.38 -9.64 -5.19
C ASP A 357 -15.52 -8.47 -5.68
N SER A 358 -14.39 -8.83 -6.33
CA SER A 358 -13.39 -8.04 -7.07
C SER A 358 -12.36 -7.23 -6.29
#